data_AF-A0A917CVA5-F1
#
_entry.id   AF-A0A917CVA5-F1
#
_cell.length_a   1.000
_cell.length_b   1.000
_cell.length_c   1.000
_cell.angle_alpha   90.00
_cell.angle_beta   90.00
_cell.angle_gamma   90.00
#
_symmetry.space_group_name_H-M   'P 1'
#
loop_
_entity.id
_entity.type
_entity.pdbx_description
1 polymer ?
#
loop_
_entity_poly.entity_id
_entity_poly.type
_entity_poly.pdbx_seq_one_letter_code
_entity_poly.pdbx_strand_id
1 'polypeptide(L)'
;MKNISKSEPYYSCSEFQLIPIEKTDFEQWQTFRQTLYQPQPKDHEFFQQEMHKIDKHKDWFAGFIEIKCQHVGFFELSIRNVVDGCLRERVAYLEGLYIQPQ
;
A
#
# COMPACT_ATOMS: atom_id res chain seq x y z
N MET A 1 25.67 -39.17 18.28
CA MET A 1 24.89 -37.97 18.67
C MET A 1 24.57 -37.21 17.39
N LYS A 2 23.29 -37.04 17.05
CA LYS A 2 22.85 -36.45 15.78
C LYS A 2 23.00 -34.92 15.84
N ASN A 3 23.71 -34.36 14.86
CA ASN A 3 23.70 -32.94 14.56
C ASN A 3 22.29 -32.52 14.18
N ILE A 4 21.69 -31.62 14.96
CA ILE A 4 20.45 -30.94 14.58
C ILE A 4 20.87 -29.64 13.92
N SER A 5 20.88 -29.62 12.58
CA SER A 5 20.93 -28.39 11.82
C SER A 5 19.66 -27.60 12.12
N LYS A 6 19.80 -26.41 12.69
CA LYS A 6 18.70 -25.45 12.79
C LYS A 6 18.34 -25.06 11.35
N SER A 7 17.23 -25.61 10.83
CA SER A 7 16.66 -25.16 9.58
C SER A 7 16.16 -23.73 9.77
N GLU A 8 16.70 -22.81 8.98
CA GLU A 8 16.21 -21.44 8.86
C GLU A 8 14.72 -21.45 8.46
N PRO A 9 13.91 -20.48 8.92
CA PRO A 9 12.51 -20.40 8.53
C PRO A 9 12.43 -20.15 7.02
N TYR A 10 11.92 -21.13 6.29
CA TYR A 10 11.64 -21.05 4.86
C TYR A 10 10.46 -20.09 4.67
N TYR A 11 10.72 -18.81 4.40
CA TYR A 11 9.68 -17.88 3.98
C TYR A 11 9.21 -18.32 2.59
N SER A 12 8.01 -18.89 2.50
CA SER A 12 7.37 -19.24 1.23
C SER A 12 7.05 -17.97 0.48
N CYS A 13 7.93 -17.57 -0.44
CA CYS A 13 7.72 -16.44 -1.31
C CYS A 13 6.55 -16.74 -2.26
N SER A 14 5.46 -15.99 -2.15
CA SER A 14 4.30 -16.14 -3.04
C SER A 14 4.60 -15.53 -4.41
N GLU A 15 3.96 -16.07 -5.46
CA GLU A 15 4.07 -15.48 -6.80
C GLU A 15 3.46 -14.08 -6.86
N PHE A 16 2.37 -13.85 -6.12
CA PHE A 16 1.67 -12.57 -6.03
C PHE A 16 0.98 -12.44 -4.67
N GLN A 17 1.09 -11.27 -4.04
CA GLN A 17 0.33 -10.94 -2.83
C GLN A 17 0.02 -9.45 -2.72
N LEU A 18 -1.03 -9.16 -1.96
CA LEU A 18 -1.36 -7.80 -1.50
C LEU A 18 -1.08 -7.74 -0.01
N ILE A 19 -0.21 -6.84 0.42
CA ILE A 19 0.16 -6.70 1.83
C ILE A 19 -0.24 -5.32 2.35
N PRO A 20 -0.78 -5.21 3.57
CA PRO A 20 -1.02 -3.90 4.20
C PRO A 20 0.28 -3.11 4.33
N ILE A 21 0.19 -1.79 4.20
CA ILE A 21 1.31 -0.89 4.48
C ILE A 21 1.31 -0.55 5.96
N GLU A 22 2.45 -0.78 6.63
CA GLU A 22 2.67 -0.40 8.03
C GLU A 22 3.53 0.88 8.12
N LYS A 23 3.65 1.46 9.31
CA LYS A 23 4.49 2.67 9.50
C LYS A 23 5.94 2.52 9.07
N THR A 24 6.48 1.31 9.19
CA THR A 24 7.84 0.99 8.76
C THR A 24 8.03 1.09 7.24
N ASP A 25 6.93 1.08 6.49
CA ASP A 25 6.91 1.04 5.03
C ASP A 25 6.69 2.41 4.38
N PHE A 26 6.52 3.47 5.18
CA PHE A 26 6.13 4.78 4.69
C PHE A 26 7.10 5.35 3.67
N GLU A 27 8.40 5.12 3.80
CA GLU A 27 9.39 5.61 2.83
C GLU A 27 9.17 5.01 1.43
N GLN A 28 8.95 3.68 1.37
CA GLN A 28 8.69 2.99 0.11
C GLN A 28 7.33 3.40 -0.47
N TRP A 29 6.31 3.53 0.38
CA TRP A 29 5.00 4.01 -0.06
C TRP A 29 5.06 5.43 -0.59
N GLN A 30 5.78 6.33 0.08
CA GLN A 30 5.98 7.70 -0.37
C GLN A 30 6.63 7.75 -1.76
N THR A 31 7.62 6.89 -2.01
CA THR A 31 8.31 6.80 -3.31
C THR A 31 7.33 6.47 -4.44
N PHE A 32 6.47 5.46 -4.25
CA PHE A 32 5.47 5.14 -5.25
C PHE A 32 4.38 6.22 -5.37
N ARG A 33 3.88 6.77 -4.26
CA ARG A 33 2.89 7.87 -4.28
C ARG A 33 3.41 9.10 -5.02
N GLN A 34 4.69 9.46 -4.81
CA GLN A 34 5.31 10.59 -5.50
C GLN A 34 5.36 10.38 -7.01
N THR A 35 5.54 9.13 -7.46
CA THR A 35 5.53 8.81 -8.89
C THR A 35 4.12 8.91 -9.47
N LEU A 36 3.10 8.46 -8.73
CA LEU A 36 1.70 8.55 -9.16
C LEU A 36 1.17 9.99 -9.18
N TYR A 37 1.30 10.71 -8.07
CA TYR A 37 0.63 12.00 -7.87
C TYR A 37 1.51 13.20 -8.22
N GLN A 38 2.84 13.02 -8.34
CA GLN A 38 3.80 14.08 -8.70
C GLN A 38 3.58 15.38 -7.92
N PRO A 39 3.57 15.33 -6.57
CA PRO A 39 3.26 16.49 -5.75
C PRO A 39 4.26 17.62 -5.97
N GLN A 40 3.79 18.87 -5.92
CA GLN A 40 4.69 20.02 -5.97
C GLN A 40 5.44 20.17 -4.64
N PRO A 41 6.62 20.82 -4.61
CA PRO A 41 7.41 20.97 -3.37
C PRO A 41 6.64 21.57 -2.20
N LYS A 42 5.73 22.53 -2.48
CA LYS A 42 4.87 23.16 -1.47
C LYS A 42 3.87 22.20 -0.81
N ASP A 43 3.57 21.08 -1.45
CA ASP A 43 2.56 20.11 -1.00
C ASP A 43 3.19 18.93 -0.24
N HIS A 44 4.52 18.85 -0.16
CA HIS A 44 5.23 17.71 0.46
C HIS A 44 4.83 17.45 1.92
N GLU A 45 4.71 18.50 2.72
CA GLU A 45 4.29 18.36 4.13
C GLU A 45 2.87 17.80 4.23
N PHE A 46 1.94 18.35 3.45
CA PHE A 46 0.57 17.86 3.38
C PHE A 46 0.53 16.38 2.95
N PHE A 47 1.34 16.02 1.97
CA PHE A 47 1.43 14.67 1.42
C PHE A 47 1.87 13.64 2.47
N GLN A 48 2.86 13.99 3.31
CA GLN A 48 3.30 13.16 4.42
C GLN A 48 2.25 13.08 5.53
N GLN A 49 1.60 14.20 5.86
CA GLN A 49 0.52 14.22 6.86
C GLN A 49 -0.65 13.35 6.43
N GLU A 50 -0.97 13.30 5.13
CA GLU A 50 -2.05 12.48 4.60
C GLU A 50 -1.77 10.98 4.76
N MET A 51 -0.54 10.52 4.49
CA MET A 51 -0.14 9.12 4.70
C MET A 51 -0.36 8.68 6.16
N HIS A 52 0.00 9.55 7.11
CA HIS A 52 -0.26 9.30 8.53
C HIS A 52 -1.75 9.30 8.91
N LYS A 53 -2.59 10.03 8.17
CA LYS A 53 -4.04 10.00 8.37
C LYS A 53 -4.63 8.70 7.86
N ILE A 54 -4.20 8.24 6.68
CA ILE A 54 -4.62 6.96 6.09
C ILE A 54 -4.30 5.79 7.03
N ASP A 55 -3.07 5.68 7.54
CA ASP A 55 -2.67 4.65 8.51
C ASP A 55 -3.57 4.59 9.76
N LYS A 56 -4.08 5.74 10.21
CA LYS A 56 -4.90 5.83 11.43
C LYS A 56 -6.41 5.71 11.16
N HIS A 57 -6.85 5.81 9.91
CA HIS A 57 -8.27 5.95 9.59
C HIS A 57 -8.90 4.59 9.31
N LYS A 58 -9.93 4.23 10.08
CA LYS A 58 -10.59 2.90 10.01
C LYS A 58 -11.26 2.57 8.66
N ASP A 59 -11.57 3.58 7.86
CA ASP A 59 -12.26 3.43 6.57
C ASP A 59 -11.32 3.67 5.37
N TRP A 60 -10.03 3.94 5.61
CA TRP A 60 -9.02 4.14 4.57
C TRP A 60 -7.98 3.02 4.66
N PHE A 61 -7.54 2.52 3.50
CA PHE A 61 -6.66 1.37 3.43
C PHE A 61 -5.59 1.63 2.37
N ALA A 62 -4.35 1.26 2.67
CA ALA A 62 -3.27 1.26 1.71
C ALA A 62 -2.52 -0.07 1.78
N GLY A 63 -2.06 -0.56 0.64
CA GLY A 63 -1.33 -1.82 0.56
C GLY A 63 -0.33 -1.83 -0.59
N PHE A 64 0.73 -2.63 -0.44
CA PHE A 64 1.63 -2.93 -1.54
C PHE A 64 1.13 -4.09 -2.38
N ILE A 65 1.51 -4.04 -3.65
CA ILE A 65 1.42 -5.16 -4.57
C ILE A 65 2.80 -5.80 -4.59
N GLU A 66 2.87 -7.08 -4.25
CA GLU A 66 4.12 -7.83 -4.25
C GLU A 66 4.10 -8.95 -5.29
N ILE A 67 5.22 -9.12 -5.98
CA ILE A 67 5.50 -10.25 -6.86
C ILE A 67 6.85 -10.81 -6.44
N LYS A 68 6.92 -12.11 -6.15
CA LYS A 68 8.17 -12.77 -5.72
C LYS A 68 8.90 -12.00 -4.61
N CYS A 69 8.13 -11.55 -3.59
CA CYS A 69 8.63 -10.81 -2.42
C CYS A 69 9.26 -9.46 -2.73
N GLN A 70 8.90 -8.84 -3.86
CA GLN A 70 9.29 -7.48 -4.21
C GLN A 70 8.05 -6.61 -4.31
N HIS A 71 8.05 -5.46 -3.63
CA HIS A 71 7.04 -4.42 -3.83
C HIS A 71 7.16 -3.90 -5.27
N VAL A 72 6.14 -4.14 -6.09
CA VAL A 72 6.07 -3.69 -7.49
C VAL A 72 5.06 -2.56 -7.69
N GLY A 73 4.39 -2.13 -6.62
CA GLY A 73 3.37 -1.10 -6.69
C GLY A 73 2.62 -0.93 -5.37
N PHE A 74 1.60 -0.08 -5.40
CA PHE A 74 0.70 0.13 -4.27
C PHE A 74 -0.73 0.41 -4.74
N PHE A 75 -1.68 0.28 -3.82
CA PHE A 75 -3.05 0.72 -3.98
C PHE A 75 -3.52 1.47 -2.73
N GLU A 76 -4.44 2.43 -2.92
CA GLU A 76 -5.14 3.17 -1.88
C GLU A 76 -6.65 3.03 -2.08
N LEU A 77 -7.36 2.68 -1.02
CA LEU A 77 -8.80 2.49 -0.99
C LEU A 77 -9.43 3.35 0.11
N SER A 78 -10.69 3.72 -0.08
CA SER A 78 -11.51 4.29 0.97
C SER A 78 -12.94 3.77 0.92
N ILE A 79 -13.69 3.91 2.02
CA ILE A 79 -15.15 3.81 1.99
C ILE A 79 -15.75 5.20 1.81
N ARG A 80 -16.35 5.46 0.65
CA ARG A 80 -17.02 6.74 0.31
C ARG A 80 -18.51 6.65 0.56
N ASN A 81 -19.10 7.71 1.12
CA ASN A 81 -20.53 7.75 1.39
C ASN A 81 -21.36 7.81 0.10
N VAL A 82 -20.93 8.59 -0.89
CA VAL A 82 -21.60 8.76 -2.19
C VAL A 82 -20.55 8.74 -3.28
N VAL A 83 -20.81 7.99 -4.34
CA VAL A 83 -19.96 7.88 -5.54
C VAL A 83 -20.87 7.87 -6.76
N ASP A 84 -20.51 8.65 -7.79
CA ASP A 84 -21.27 8.72 -9.03
C ASP A 84 -21.45 7.34 -9.67
N GLY A 85 -22.66 7.07 -10.16
CA GLY A 85 -23.01 5.79 -10.78
C GLY A 85 -23.28 4.64 -9.80
N CYS A 86 -23.13 4.84 -8.49
CA CYS A 86 -23.46 3.83 -7.49
C CYS A 86 -24.91 3.95 -7.00
N LEU A 87 -25.60 2.81 -6.91
CA LEU A 87 -26.98 2.74 -6.42
C LEU A 87 -27.08 2.66 -4.89
N ARG A 88 -25.94 2.53 -4.20
CA ARG A 88 -25.85 2.37 -2.75
C ARG A 88 -24.78 3.28 -2.16
N GLU A 89 -24.96 3.60 -0.89
CA GLU A 89 -23.99 4.34 -0.09
C GLU A 89 -22.89 3.41 0.47
N ARG A 90 -21.82 4.02 1.01
CA ARG A 90 -20.66 3.34 1.62
C ARG A 90 -20.00 2.35 0.67
N VAL A 91 -19.48 2.88 -0.42
CA VAL A 91 -18.85 2.12 -1.50
C VAL A 91 -17.34 2.10 -1.31
N ALA A 92 -16.72 0.95 -1.51
CA ALA A 92 -15.27 0.85 -1.63
C ALA A 92 -14.81 1.56 -2.91
N TYR A 93 -13.93 2.54 -2.76
CA TYR A 93 -13.45 3.39 -3.83
C TYR A 93 -11.95 3.25 -3.99
N LEU A 94 -11.47 3.15 -5.23
CA LEU A 94 -10.04 3.11 -5.56
C LEU A 94 -9.53 4.54 -5.72
N GLU A 95 -8.77 5.00 -4.73
CA GLU A 95 -8.22 6.37 -4.67
C GLU A 95 -6.93 6.50 -5.50
N GLY A 96 -6.15 5.42 -5.53
CA GLY A 96 -4.87 5.38 -6.21
C GLY A 96 -4.45 3.95 -6.49
N LEU A 97 -3.87 3.72 -7.67
CA LEU A 97 -3.25 2.47 -8.06
C LEU A 97 -2.01 2.82 -8.89
N TYR A 98 -0.86 2.31 -8.46
CA TYR A 98 0.37 2.43 -9.22
C TYR A 98 1.07 1.08 -9.28
N ILE A 99 1.54 0.73 -10.47
CA ILE A 99 2.37 -0.44 -10.72
C ILE A 99 3.60 0.08 -11.46
N GLN A 100 4.78 -0.27 -10.98
CA GLN A 100 6.03 0.09 -11.61
C GLN A 100 6.11 -0.53 -13.02
N PRO A 101 6.41 0.24 -14.07
CA PRO A 101 6.67 -0.30 -15.41
C PRO A 101 7.88 -1.24 -15.38
N GLN A 102 7.84 -2.29 -16.21
CA GLN A 102 8.99 -3.18 -16.45
C GLN A 102 9.95 -2.59 -17.47
#